data_AF-A0AAW4J0J3-F1
#
_entry.id   AF-A0AAW4J0J3-F1
#
_cell.length_a   1.000
_cell.length_b   1.000
_cell.length_c   1.000
_cell.angle_alpha   90.00
_cell.angle_beta   90.00
_cell.angle_gamma   90.00
#
_symmetry.space_group_name_H-M   'P 1'
#
loop_
_entity.id
_entity.type
_entity.pdbx_description
1 polymer ?
#
loop_
_entity_poly.entity_id
_entity_poly.type
_entity_poly.pdbx_seq_one_letter_code
_entity_poly.pdbx_strand_id
1 'polypeptide(L)'
;MMKIGAEAITWNLGDTSFRRKALIHDYRILLEELYSLNNKQPNIWNSVVQSVYYANVRANEDIHILSTVTEDDKMAKMGRTFTSGLFKLGFCDKKRQLSNIGLQFLGKKNLNLDEFENRLNLKDDNIIFLRQLLKLYIWDEGAEKAFNPFIFLIIMLNKYEYLTKQEFETIIQISSGKINFHEIIEKFEDVRLNKITLDEFFYNNIEGNDFSNEVNKFINDDNLDEKLFERVFFNRKTSLSKKEYLNFYNILIDYKKDRYNEKKMKLLAKYIKSDVIKKAFGTSNIFDIRKLNKIDCNTFNNIYKDVKLLSCDGKDFRNEFVKKFLEAKREDIVKEYRDMTYRVFNTTGIIETRNNIIKINNLYA
;
A
#
# COMPACT_ATOMS: atom_id res chain seq x y z
N MET A 1 -13.54 10.20 9.53
CA MET A 1 -13.86 9.16 8.53
C MET A 1 -13.15 9.49 7.22
N MET A 2 -12.27 8.61 6.77
CA MET A 2 -11.57 8.69 5.49
C MET A 2 -12.35 7.90 4.45
N LYS A 3 -12.58 8.47 3.27
CA LYS A 3 -13.24 7.78 2.16
C LYS A 3 -12.20 7.32 1.14
N ILE A 4 -12.32 6.08 0.69
CA ILE A 4 -11.53 5.53 -0.42
C ILE A 4 -12.43 5.47 -1.65
N GLY A 5 -11.95 5.94 -2.80
CA GLY A 5 -12.69 5.84 -4.06
C GLY A 5 -12.64 4.43 -4.65
N ALA A 6 -13.61 4.06 -5.49
CA ALA A 6 -13.76 2.72 -6.06
C ALA A 6 -12.51 2.15 -6.73
N GLU A 7 -11.63 2.98 -7.31
CA GLU A 7 -10.41 2.53 -8.00
C GLU A 7 -9.16 2.47 -7.12
N ALA A 8 -9.25 2.82 -5.84
CA ALA A 8 -8.10 2.77 -4.95
C ALA A 8 -7.96 1.38 -4.33
N ILE A 9 -6.78 0.79 -4.52
CA ILE A 9 -6.45 -0.57 -4.08
C ILE A 9 -6.26 -0.67 -2.56
N THR A 10 -5.94 0.45 -1.89
CA THR A 10 -5.74 0.51 -0.44
C THR A 10 -5.93 1.93 0.09
N TRP A 11 -6.13 2.05 1.40
CA TRP A 11 -6.03 3.32 2.11
C TRP A 11 -4.58 3.75 2.35
N ASN A 12 -4.39 5.02 2.68
CA ASN A 12 -3.09 5.55 3.09
C ASN A 12 -3.24 6.70 4.10
N LEU A 13 -2.33 6.78 5.07
CA LEU A 13 -2.30 7.82 6.12
C LEU A 13 -1.32 8.96 5.81
N GLY A 14 -0.84 9.03 4.57
CA GLY A 14 0.13 10.01 4.12
C GLY A 14 0.56 9.73 2.69
N ASP A 15 1.37 10.63 2.14
CA ASP A 15 1.93 10.49 0.79
C ASP A 15 3.39 10.03 0.88
N THR A 16 3.80 9.17 -0.05
CA THR A 16 5.16 8.60 -0.08
C THR A 16 6.24 9.60 -0.41
N SER A 17 5.89 10.70 -1.09
CA SER A 17 6.81 11.82 -1.29
C SER A 17 7.13 12.58 0.01
N PHE A 18 6.40 12.31 1.11
CA PHE A 18 6.73 12.77 2.46
C PHE A 18 6.95 11.59 3.43
N ARG A 19 7.77 10.63 3.03
CA ARG A 19 8.17 9.50 3.88
C ARG A 19 9.31 9.90 4.81
N ARG A 20 9.06 9.92 6.12
CA ARG A 20 9.97 10.50 7.13
C ARG A 20 10.35 9.53 8.25
N LYS A 21 11.58 9.64 8.76
CA LYS A 21 12.04 8.85 9.92
C LYS A 21 11.50 9.38 11.25
N ALA A 22 11.50 10.70 11.43
CA ALA A 22 11.10 11.37 12.67
C ALA A 22 9.70 11.99 12.54
N LEU A 23 8.68 11.16 12.30
CA LEU A 23 7.34 11.62 11.89
C LEU A 23 6.72 12.66 12.84
N ILE A 24 6.82 12.45 14.17
CA ILE A 24 6.28 13.38 15.18
C ILE A 24 6.94 14.75 15.05
N HIS A 25 8.28 14.79 14.99
CA HIS A 25 9.04 16.03 14.86
C HIS A 25 8.70 16.76 13.55
N ASP A 26 8.72 16.03 12.43
CA ASP A 26 8.39 16.62 11.13
C ASP A 26 6.95 17.14 11.07
N TYR A 27 5.98 16.42 11.66
CA TYR A 27 4.59 16.87 11.73
C TYR A 27 4.42 18.12 12.59
N ARG A 28 5.24 18.31 13.62
CA ARG A 28 5.25 19.52 14.44
C ARG A 28 5.66 20.72 13.61
N ILE A 29 6.77 20.62 12.86
CA ILE A 29 7.23 21.67 11.93
C ILE A 29 6.15 22.00 10.90
N LEU A 30 5.59 20.97 10.24
CA LEU A 30 4.52 21.17 9.26
C LEU A 30 3.30 21.88 9.85
N LEU A 31 2.89 21.51 11.07
CA LEU A 31 1.76 22.15 11.74
C LEU A 31 2.07 23.58 12.21
N GLU A 32 3.29 23.87 12.62
CA GLU A 32 3.72 25.23 13.01
C GLU A 32 3.70 26.18 11.82
N GLU A 33 4.18 25.74 10.66
CA GLU A 33 4.09 26.50 9.41
C GLU A 33 2.64 26.73 9.00
N LEU A 34 1.81 25.69 9.12
CA LEU A 34 0.39 25.78 8.80
C LEU A 34 -0.35 26.72 9.76
N TYR A 35 -0.04 26.67 11.06
CA TYR A 35 -0.59 27.55 12.09
C TYR A 35 -0.23 29.01 11.83
N SER A 36 1.04 29.28 11.51
CA SER A 36 1.51 30.62 11.16
C SER A 36 0.77 31.18 9.94
N LEU A 37 0.48 30.34 8.94
CA LEU A 37 -0.33 30.74 7.79
C LEU A 37 -1.81 30.92 8.14
N ASN A 38 -2.42 30.05 8.95
CA ASN A 38 -3.82 30.20 9.37
C ASN A 38 -4.05 31.53 10.09
N ASN A 39 -3.09 31.99 10.90
CA ASN A 39 -3.18 33.28 11.60
C ASN A 39 -3.10 34.48 10.63
N LYS A 40 -2.34 34.36 9.53
CA LYS A 40 -2.22 35.42 8.51
C LYS A 40 -3.38 35.40 7.51
N GLN A 41 -3.86 34.22 7.16
CA GLN A 41 -4.86 33.98 6.11
C GLN A 41 -5.85 32.87 6.56
N PRO A 42 -6.80 33.21 7.45
CA PRO A 42 -7.72 32.22 7.99
C PRO A 42 -8.68 31.70 6.92
N ASN A 43 -8.98 30.41 6.98
CA ASN A 43 -9.94 29.71 6.11
C ASN A 43 -9.62 29.68 4.60
N ILE A 44 -8.38 29.98 4.19
CA ILE A 44 -7.95 29.95 2.79
C ILE A 44 -6.99 28.78 2.56
N TRP A 45 -7.30 27.93 1.58
CA TRP A 45 -6.44 26.82 1.16
C TRP A 45 -6.51 26.57 -0.36
N ASN A 46 -6.16 27.60 -1.14
CA ASN A 46 -6.07 27.55 -2.61
C ASN A 46 -4.63 27.26 -3.07
N SER A 47 -4.41 27.16 -4.38
CA SER A 47 -3.10 26.85 -4.97
C SER A 47 -2.00 27.84 -4.55
N VAL A 48 -2.33 29.13 -4.44
CA VAL A 48 -1.38 30.17 -4.01
C VAL A 48 -0.92 29.91 -2.58
N VAL A 49 -1.85 29.71 -1.64
CA VAL A 49 -1.50 29.43 -0.23
C VAL A 49 -0.75 28.11 -0.08
N GLN A 50 -1.11 27.10 -0.88
CA GLN A 50 -0.42 25.81 -0.89
C GLN A 50 1.05 25.95 -1.33
N SER A 51 1.34 26.78 -2.34
CA SER A 51 2.70 27.06 -2.78
C SER A 51 3.50 27.82 -1.73
N VAL A 52 2.89 28.82 -1.09
CA VAL A 52 3.52 29.58 0.01
C VAL A 52 3.85 28.66 1.18
N TYR A 53 2.91 27.80 1.58
CA TYR A 53 3.14 26.80 2.63
C TYR A 53 4.33 25.90 2.30
N TYR A 54 4.38 25.36 1.08
CA TYR A 54 5.51 24.53 0.67
C TYR A 54 6.85 25.30 0.72
N ALA A 55 6.87 26.56 0.28
CA ALA A 55 8.06 27.40 0.32
C ALA A 55 8.55 27.62 1.77
N ASN A 56 7.64 27.92 2.69
CA ASN A 56 7.97 28.12 4.10
C ASN A 56 8.55 26.85 4.73
N VAL A 57 7.88 25.71 4.55
CA VAL A 57 8.38 24.42 5.05
C VAL A 57 9.76 24.13 4.48
N ARG A 58 9.99 24.41 3.18
CA ARG A 58 11.31 24.20 2.54
C ARG A 58 12.40 25.12 3.10
N ALA A 59 12.05 26.32 3.53
CA ALA A 59 12.98 27.26 4.13
C ALA A 59 13.34 26.91 5.59
N ASN A 60 12.60 26.00 6.22
CA ASN A 60 12.85 25.57 7.58
C ASN A 60 14.04 24.58 7.62
N GLU A 61 15.10 24.96 8.33
CA GLU A 61 16.37 24.23 8.38
C GLU A 61 16.27 22.87 9.11
N ASP A 62 15.28 22.72 9.99
CA ASP A 62 15.06 21.50 10.78
C ASP A 62 14.39 20.38 9.97
N ILE A 63 13.86 20.70 8.77
CA ILE A 63 13.19 19.73 7.90
C ILE A 63 13.92 19.57 6.56
N HIS A 64 14.68 18.49 6.43
CA HIS A 64 15.41 18.21 5.19
C HIS A 64 14.48 17.76 4.04
N ILE A 65 14.16 18.64 3.08
CA ILE A 65 13.35 18.31 1.89
C ILE A 65 14.24 18.13 0.67
N LEU A 66 14.23 16.93 0.09
CA LEU A 66 15.03 16.58 -1.09
C LEU A 66 14.50 17.16 -2.41
N SER A 67 13.21 17.51 -2.47
CA SER A 67 12.59 18.01 -3.70
C SER A 67 12.85 19.51 -3.88
N THR A 68 13.34 19.90 -5.06
CA THR A 68 13.64 21.30 -5.39
C THR A 68 12.73 21.85 -6.48
N VAL A 69 11.43 21.50 -6.46
CA VAL A 69 10.47 22.09 -7.41
C VAL A 69 10.26 23.57 -7.13
N THR A 70 10.15 24.35 -8.19
CA THR A 70 9.98 25.81 -8.15
C THR A 70 8.79 26.29 -8.98
N GLU A 71 8.19 25.42 -9.80
CA GLU A 71 7.00 25.76 -10.56
C GLU A 71 5.76 25.77 -9.66
N ASP A 72 4.96 26.84 -9.72
CA ASP A 72 3.84 27.08 -8.81
C ASP A 72 2.87 25.90 -8.68
N ASP A 73 2.48 25.29 -9.81
CA ASP A 73 1.56 24.14 -9.79
C ASP A 73 2.16 22.92 -9.07
N LYS A 74 3.47 22.72 -9.21
CA LYS A 74 4.18 21.64 -8.52
C LYS A 74 4.34 21.96 -7.04
N MET A 75 4.65 23.21 -6.68
CA MET A 75 4.72 23.66 -5.30
C MET A 75 3.36 23.52 -4.59
N ALA A 76 2.28 23.95 -5.22
CA ALA A 76 0.92 23.77 -4.70
C ALA A 76 0.58 22.29 -4.49
N LYS A 77 0.98 21.42 -5.43
CA LYS A 77 0.87 19.97 -5.26
C LYS A 77 1.66 19.48 -4.04
N MET A 78 2.91 19.91 -3.85
CA MET A 78 3.71 19.53 -2.69
C MET A 78 3.11 20.02 -1.37
N GLY A 79 2.55 21.23 -1.32
CA GLY A 79 1.85 21.74 -0.14
C GLY A 79 0.64 20.88 0.25
N ARG A 80 -0.15 20.43 -0.74
CA ARG A 80 -1.24 19.46 -0.51
C ARG A 80 -0.72 18.11 -0.02
N THR A 81 0.37 17.64 -0.60
CA THR A 81 1.04 16.39 -0.21
C THR A 81 1.47 16.42 1.25
N PHE A 82 2.22 17.45 1.66
CA PHE A 82 2.79 17.53 3.01
C PHE A 82 1.70 17.65 4.09
N THR A 83 0.58 18.32 3.78
CA THR A 83 -0.56 18.41 4.71
C THR A 83 -1.53 17.22 4.65
N SER A 84 -1.34 16.27 3.73
CA SER A 84 -2.26 15.15 3.50
C SER A 84 -2.39 14.25 4.74
N GLY A 85 -1.25 13.89 5.35
CA GLY A 85 -1.23 13.08 6.58
C GLY A 85 -1.83 13.81 7.78
N LEU A 86 -1.50 15.09 7.94
CA LEU A 86 -2.03 15.95 9.01
C LEU A 86 -3.57 16.00 8.97
N PHE A 87 -4.13 16.23 7.78
CA PHE A 87 -5.57 16.26 7.58
C PHE A 87 -6.23 14.90 7.86
N LYS A 88 -5.65 13.81 7.36
CA LYS A 88 -6.21 12.46 7.55
C LYS A 88 -6.24 12.01 9.00
N LEU A 89 -5.26 12.44 9.79
CA LEU A 89 -5.19 12.21 11.23
C LEU A 89 -5.94 13.26 12.05
N GLY A 90 -6.63 14.21 11.40
CA GLY A 90 -7.51 15.17 12.06
C GLY A 90 -6.79 16.34 12.74
N PHE A 91 -5.49 16.56 12.50
CA PHE A 91 -4.77 17.72 13.03
C PHE A 91 -5.23 19.04 12.41
N CYS A 92 -5.78 18.99 11.21
CA CYS A 92 -6.39 20.12 10.54
C CYS A 92 -7.62 19.69 9.71
N ASP A 93 -8.43 20.67 9.31
CA ASP A 93 -9.65 20.43 8.55
C ASP A 93 -9.45 20.45 7.01
N LYS A 94 -10.55 20.42 6.25
CA LYS A 94 -10.53 20.45 4.78
C LYS A 94 -9.94 21.75 4.21
N LYS A 95 -10.03 22.86 4.96
CA LYS A 95 -9.43 24.16 4.66
C LYS A 95 -8.05 24.32 5.33
N ARG A 96 -7.48 23.22 5.85
CA ARG A 96 -6.22 23.16 6.59
C ARG A 96 -6.15 24.17 7.73
N GLN A 97 -7.28 24.44 8.37
CA GLN A 97 -7.30 25.12 9.66
C GLN A 97 -6.95 24.11 10.75
N LEU A 98 -6.06 24.46 11.66
CA LEU A 98 -5.73 23.59 12.79
C LEU A 98 -6.97 23.27 13.61
N SER A 99 -7.12 21.99 13.94
CA SER A 99 -8.17 21.53 14.85
C SER A 99 -7.73 21.69 16.31
N ASN A 100 -8.65 21.41 17.24
CA ASN A 100 -8.31 21.35 18.66
C ASN A 100 -7.14 20.38 18.96
N ILE A 101 -7.08 19.23 18.29
CA ILE A 101 -5.98 18.29 18.50
C ILE A 101 -4.68 18.82 17.88
N GLY A 102 -4.75 19.54 16.74
CA GLY A 102 -3.58 20.21 16.16
C GLY A 102 -2.99 21.24 17.11
N LEU A 103 -3.84 22.04 17.75
CA LEU A 103 -3.42 23.02 18.76
C LEU A 103 -2.84 22.34 20.01
N GLN A 104 -3.43 21.23 20.47
CA GLN A 104 -2.88 20.45 21.59
C GLN A 104 -1.52 19.86 21.26
N PHE A 105 -1.37 19.31 20.05
CA PHE A 105 -0.11 18.76 19.57
C PHE A 105 0.99 19.81 19.55
N LEU A 106 0.68 21.06 19.17
CA LEU A 106 1.61 22.20 19.22
C LEU A 106 1.81 22.82 20.61
N GLY A 107 1.19 22.28 21.66
CA GLY A 107 1.24 22.85 23.01
C GLY A 107 0.55 24.23 23.13
N LYS A 108 -0.29 24.61 22.16
CA LYS A 108 -1.06 25.87 22.17
C LYS A 108 -2.40 25.72 22.91
N LYS A 109 -2.76 24.50 23.28
CA LYS A 109 -3.95 24.16 24.05
C LYS A 109 -3.62 23.00 24.99
N ASN A 110 -4.13 23.02 26.21
CA ASN A 110 -3.87 21.96 27.18
C ASN A 110 -4.43 20.60 26.70
N LEU A 111 -3.62 19.55 26.87
CA LEU A 111 -4.04 18.17 26.73
C LEU A 111 -4.46 17.66 28.11
N ASN A 112 -5.73 17.29 28.25
CA ASN A 112 -6.21 16.64 29.47
C ASN A 112 -6.21 15.12 29.23
N LEU A 113 -5.53 14.39 30.10
CA LEU A 113 -5.46 12.93 30.10
C LEU A 113 -6.47 12.37 31.09
N ASP A 114 -7.19 11.32 30.70
CA ASP A 114 -8.02 10.57 31.63
C ASP A 114 -7.19 9.59 32.48
N GLU A 115 -7.83 8.92 33.44
CA GLU A 115 -7.14 8.00 34.34
C GLU A 115 -6.47 6.83 33.59
N PHE A 116 -7.13 6.30 32.56
CA PHE A 116 -6.59 5.19 31.77
C PHE A 116 -5.35 5.65 30.98
N GLU A 117 -5.43 6.80 30.32
CA GLU A 117 -4.32 7.36 29.55
C GLU A 117 -3.10 7.67 30.41
N ASN A 118 -3.31 8.16 31.63
CA ASN A 118 -2.23 8.38 32.59
C ASN A 118 -1.52 7.07 32.97
N ARG A 119 -2.27 5.96 33.13
CA ARG A 119 -1.68 4.64 33.44
C ARG A 119 -0.84 4.07 32.30
N LEU A 120 -1.14 4.42 31.03
CA LEU A 120 -0.35 3.95 29.89
C LEU A 120 1.10 4.45 29.92
N ASN A 121 1.39 5.52 30.68
CA ASN A 121 2.72 6.14 30.80
C ASN A 121 3.37 6.45 29.44
N LEU A 122 2.55 6.95 28.50
CA LEU A 122 2.99 7.37 27.17
C LEU A 122 3.21 8.89 27.17
N LYS A 123 4.04 9.40 26.26
CA LYS A 123 4.18 10.84 26.07
C LYS A 123 2.89 11.43 25.50
N ASP A 124 2.62 12.70 25.80
CA ASP A 124 1.45 13.44 25.30
C ASP A 124 1.26 13.31 23.78
N ASP A 125 2.35 13.44 23.01
CA ASP A 125 2.34 13.26 21.56
C ASP A 125 1.83 11.84 21.19
N ASN A 126 2.31 10.81 21.88
CA ASN A 126 1.89 9.43 21.65
C ASN A 126 0.40 9.24 21.95
N ILE A 127 -0.11 9.81 23.04
CA ILE A 127 -1.54 9.79 23.39
C ILE A 127 -2.39 10.48 22.32
N ILE A 128 -1.92 11.63 21.80
CA ILE A 128 -2.60 12.34 20.72
C ILE A 128 -2.76 11.45 19.49
N PHE A 129 -1.69 10.77 19.05
CA PHE A 129 -1.77 9.84 17.92
C PHE A 129 -2.67 8.64 18.24
N LEU A 130 -2.60 8.09 19.45
CA LEU A 130 -3.47 6.99 19.89
C LEU A 130 -4.94 7.36 19.78
N ARG A 131 -5.34 8.52 20.31
CA ARG A 131 -6.72 9.04 20.21
C ARG A 131 -7.18 9.16 18.76
N GLN A 132 -6.31 9.64 17.86
CA GLN A 132 -6.69 9.81 16.46
C GLN A 132 -6.80 8.49 15.70
N LEU A 133 -5.93 7.52 15.98
CA LEU A 133 -6.00 6.21 15.37
C LEU A 133 -7.19 5.38 15.89
N LEU A 134 -7.56 5.50 17.16
CA LEU A 134 -8.79 4.90 17.67
C LEU A 134 -10.07 5.49 17.04
N LYS A 135 -10.00 6.73 16.53
CA LYS A 135 -11.09 7.41 15.79
C LYS A 135 -10.99 7.26 14.27
N LEU A 136 -9.96 6.60 13.77
CA LEU A 136 -9.72 6.43 12.34
C LEU A 136 -10.67 5.38 11.77
N TYR A 137 -11.74 5.83 11.13
CA TYR A 137 -12.63 4.98 10.36
C TYR A 137 -12.43 5.21 8.86
N ILE A 138 -12.31 4.11 8.13
CA ILE A 138 -12.13 4.01 6.69
C ILE A 138 -13.44 3.53 6.09
N TRP A 139 -13.91 4.23 5.07
CA TRP A 139 -15.12 3.91 4.33
C TRP A 139 -14.78 3.65 2.88
N ASP A 140 -14.95 2.40 2.45
CA ASP A 140 -14.80 1.99 1.06
C ASP A 140 -16.09 2.21 0.29
N GLU A 141 -15.96 2.62 -0.96
CA GLU A 141 -17.11 2.69 -1.86
C GLU A 141 -17.72 1.29 -2.06
N GLY A 142 -19.01 1.17 -1.74
CA GLY A 142 -19.76 -0.10 -1.75
C GLY A 142 -19.59 -0.97 -0.49
N ALA A 143 -18.89 -0.53 0.55
CA ALA A 143 -18.90 -1.22 1.84
C ALA A 143 -20.16 -0.91 2.65
N GLU A 144 -20.63 -1.90 3.41
CA GLU A 144 -21.76 -1.75 4.34
C GLU A 144 -21.36 -1.03 5.63
N LYS A 145 -20.07 -1.15 6.02
CA LYS A 145 -19.57 -0.65 7.31
C LYS A 145 -18.22 0.04 7.16
N ALA A 146 -17.99 0.99 8.05
CA ALA A 146 -16.67 1.60 8.20
C ALA A 146 -15.74 0.66 9.00
N PHE A 147 -14.45 0.71 8.69
CA PHE A 147 -13.42 -0.13 9.30
C PHE A 147 -12.38 0.73 10.01
N ASN A 148 -11.94 0.30 11.20
CA ASN A 148 -10.78 0.89 11.87
C ASN A 148 -9.57 -0.05 11.80
N PRO A 149 -8.55 0.24 10.98
CA PRO A 149 -7.38 -0.62 10.83
C PRO A 149 -6.49 -0.69 12.07
N PHE A 150 -6.47 0.35 12.89
CA PHE A 150 -5.67 0.35 14.11
C PHE A 150 -6.30 -0.56 15.16
N ILE A 151 -7.62 -0.46 15.38
CA ILE A 151 -8.36 -1.36 16.27
C ILE A 151 -8.22 -2.81 15.79
N PHE A 152 -8.33 -3.04 14.48
CA PHE A 152 -8.16 -4.37 13.90
C PHE A 152 -6.75 -4.95 14.16
N LEU A 153 -5.70 -4.13 14.01
CA LEU A 153 -4.35 -4.53 14.41
C LEU A 153 -4.30 -4.93 15.89
N ILE A 154 -4.84 -4.13 16.79
CA ILE A 154 -4.81 -4.42 18.23
C ILE A 154 -5.51 -5.75 18.54
N ILE A 155 -6.66 -6.02 17.92
CA ILE A 155 -7.38 -7.30 18.09
C ILE A 155 -6.53 -8.47 17.59
N MET A 156 -5.93 -8.35 16.39
CA MET A 156 -5.05 -9.38 15.84
C MET A 156 -3.85 -9.65 16.77
N LEU A 157 -3.19 -8.61 17.27
CA LEU A 157 -2.05 -8.75 18.19
C LEU A 157 -2.46 -9.32 19.54
N ASN A 158 -3.65 -8.99 20.03
CA ASN A 158 -4.17 -9.56 21.28
C ASN A 158 -4.44 -11.07 21.16
N LYS A 159 -4.91 -11.53 19.98
CA LYS A 159 -5.17 -12.96 19.74
C LYS A 159 -3.90 -13.75 19.43
N TYR A 160 -3.00 -13.19 18.62
CA TYR A 160 -1.86 -13.90 18.04
C TYR A 160 -0.50 -13.53 18.64
N GLU A 161 -0.49 -12.66 19.65
CA GLU A 161 0.67 -12.06 20.34
C GLU A 161 1.55 -11.15 19.46
N TYR A 162 1.76 -11.53 18.21
CA TYR A 162 2.52 -10.79 17.23
C TYR A 162 1.96 -10.95 15.81
N LEU A 163 2.42 -10.09 14.90
CA LEU A 163 2.34 -10.28 13.46
C LEU A 163 3.73 -10.10 12.86
N THR A 164 4.06 -10.88 11.83
CA THR A 164 5.19 -10.53 10.97
C THR A 164 4.83 -9.29 10.15
N LYS A 165 5.86 -8.59 9.67
CA LYS A 165 5.67 -7.44 8.80
C LYS A 165 4.88 -7.80 7.54
N GLN A 166 5.12 -8.96 6.95
CA GLN A 166 4.39 -9.42 5.78
C GLN A 166 2.91 -9.68 6.11
N GLU A 167 2.61 -10.32 7.25
CA GLU A 167 1.23 -10.54 7.70
C GLU A 167 0.50 -9.23 7.96
N PHE A 168 1.14 -8.25 8.59
CA PHE A 168 0.58 -6.91 8.78
C PHE A 168 0.22 -6.26 7.44
N GLU A 169 1.13 -6.35 6.46
CA GLU A 169 0.95 -5.77 5.14
C GLU A 169 -0.18 -6.46 4.37
N THR A 170 -0.30 -7.78 4.47
CA THR A 170 -1.34 -8.54 3.78
C THR A 170 -2.71 -8.36 4.43
N ILE A 171 -2.76 -8.35 5.76
CA ILE A 171 -4.01 -8.43 6.51
C ILE A 171 -4.49 -7.03 6.86
N ILE A 172 -3.65 -6.19 7.48
CA ILE A 172 -4.11 -4.89 8.00
C ILE A 172 -4.17 -3.85 6.88
N GLN A 173 -3.10 -3.72 6.10
CA GLN A 173 -2.98 -2.65 5.10
C GLN A 173 -3.97 -2.83 3.94
N ILE A 174 -4.26 -4.05 3.51
CA ILE A 174 -5.13 -4.33 2.35
C ILE A 174 -6.61 -4.51 2.76
N SER A 175 -6.89 -4.70 4.05
CA SER A 175 -8.26 -4.83 4.54
C SER A 175 -9.11 -3.60 4.23
N SER A 176 -10.39 -3.87 3.98
CA SER A 176 -11.43 -2.88 3.64
C SER A 176 -12.71 -3.13 4.43
N GLY A 177 -13.63 -2.17 4.46
CA GLY A 177 -14.95 -2.32 5.07
C GLY A 177 -15.84 -3.40 4.44
N LYS A 178 -15.40 -4.05 3.36
CA LYS A 178 -16.11 -5.13 2.66
C LYS A 178 -15.84 -6.51 3.25
N ILE A 179 -14.75 -6.68 3.98
CA ILE A 179 -14.39 -7.98 4.56
C ILE A 179 -15.09 -8.21 5.91
N ASN A 180 -15.34 -9.47 6.23
CA ASN A 180 -15.82 -9.86 7.56
C ASN A 180 -14.64 -10.01 8.53
N PHE A 181 -14.35 -8.98 9.31
CA PHE A 181 -13.19 -8.98 10.22
C PHE A 181 -13.17 -10.14 11.20
N HIS A 182 -14.33 -10.59 11.71
CA HIS A 182 -14.37 -11.70 12.66
C HIS A 182 -13.92 -12.99 11.98
N GLU A 183 -14.39 -13.22 10.76
CA GLU A 183 -14.00 -14.38 9.97
C GLU A 183 -12.51 -14.35 9.58
N ILE A 184 -11.98 -13.17 9.22
CA ILE A 184 -10.53 -13.00 8.98
C ILE A 184 -9.72 -13.32 10.22
N ILE A 185 -10.14 -12.82 11.39
CA ILE A 185 -9.47 -13.10 12.67
C ILE A 185 -9.49 -14.58 12.98
N GLU A 186 -10.58 -15.30 12.75
CA GLU A 186 -10.64 -16.74 13.02
C GLU A 186 -9.83 -17.56 12.01
N LYS A 187 -10.01 -17.32 10.71
CA LYS A 187 -9.35 -18.11 9.66
C LYS A 187 -7.83 -17.90 9.60
N PHE A 188 -7.31 -16.79 10.13
CA PHE A 188 -5.87 -16.56 10.17
C PHE A 188 -5.13 -17.59 11.04
N GLU A 189 -5.83 -18.28 11.94
CA GLU A 189 -5.30 -19.41 12.71
C GLU A 189 -4.71 -20.51 11.79
N ASP A 190 -5.32 -20.76 10.63
CA ASP A 190 -4.80 -21.76 9.70
C ASP A 190 -3.45 -21.37 9.08
N VAL A 191 -3.18 -20.07 8.94
CA VAL A 191 -1.85 -19.57 8.54
C VAL A 191 -0.86 -19.78 9.69
N ARG A 192 -1.26 -19.48 10.93
CA ARG A 192 -0.42 -19.68 12.13
C ARG A 192 -0.04 -21.15 12.33
N LEU A 193 -0.97 -22.05 12.07
CA LEU A 193 -0.78 -23.50 12.15
C LEU A 193 -0.09 -24.09 10.90
N ASN A 194 0.35 -23.25 9.94
CA ASN A 194 0.97 -23.65 8.67
C ASN A 194 0.12 -24.63 7.83
N LYS A 195 -1.21 -24.60 7.98
CA LYS A 195 -2.13 -25.41 7.16
C LYS A 195 -2.34 -24.82 5.77
N ILE A 196 -2.30 -23.50 5.67
CA ILE A 196 -2.35 -22.74 4.41
C ILE A 196 -1.27 -21.66 4.42
N THR A 197 -0.85 -21.25 3.24
CA THR A 197 0.06 -20.11 3.08
C THR A 197 -0.66 -18.78 3.28
N LEU A 198 0.08 -17.73 3.63
CA LEU A 198 -0.46 -16.37 3.74
C LEU A 198 -1.07 -15.88 2.42
N ASP A 199 -0.48 -16.28 1.29
CA ASP A 199 -1.00 -15.97 -0.03
C ASP A 199 -2.36 -16.64 -0.26
N GLU A 200 -2.47 -17.95 -0.01
CA GLU A 200 -3.75 -18.68 -0.10
C GLU A 200 -4.82 -18.08 0.81
N PHE A 201 -4.46 -17.73 2.05
CA PHE A 201 -5.36 -17.06 2.98
C PHE A 201 -5.89 -15.73 2.39
N PHE A 202 -5.01 -14.93 1.82
CA PHE A 202 -5.36 -13.65 1.24
C PHE A 202 -6.34 -13.81 0.06
N TYR A 203 -6.07 -14.73 -0.87
CA TYR A 203 -6.97 -15.00 -2.02
C TYR A 203 -8.36 -15.41 -1.56
N ASN A 204 -8.42 -16.36 -0.63
CA ASN A 204 -9.67 -16.99 -0.25
C ASN A 204 -10.56 -16.08 0.62
N ASN A 205 -9.97 -15.10 1.31
CA ASN A 205 -10.68 -14.38 2.38
C ASN A 205 -10.64 -12.85 2.26
N ILE A 206 -9.61 -12.25 1.67
CA ILE A 206 -9.46 -10.78 1.63
C ILE A 206 -9.72 -10.22 0.22
N GLU A 207 -9.11 -10.79 -0.81
CA GLU A 207 -9.34 -10.36 -2.20
C GLU A 207 -10.69 -10.85 -2.73
N GLY A 208 -11.11 -12.04 -2.27
CA GLY A 208 -12.25 -12.76 -2.85
C GLY A 208 -11.94 -13.23 -4.27
N ASN A 209 -12.76 -14.15 -4.79
CA ASN A 209 -12.66 -14.61 -6.19
C ASN A 209 -13.37 -13.66 -7.18
N ASP A 210 -13.86 -12.51 -6.72
CA ASP A 210 -14.63 -11.57 -7.55
C ASP A 210 -13.70 -10.65 -8.34
N PHE A 211 -13.19 -11.19 -9.43
CA PHE A 211 -12.61 -10.39 -10.48
C PHE A 211 -13.66 -9.44 -11.10
N SER A 212 -13.22 -8.28 -11.60
CA SER A 212 -14.12 -7.40 -12.36
C SER A 212 -14.73 -8.15 -13.56
N ASN A 213 -15.90 -7.71 -14.02
CA ASN A 213 -16.57 -8.31 -15.18
C ASN A 213 -15.65 -8.44 -16.42
N GLU A 214 -14.76 -7.47 -16.63
CA GLU A 214 -13.79 -7.50 -17.74
C GLU A 214 -12.70 -8.54 -17.56
N VAL A 215 -12.19 -8.70 -16.34
CA VAL A 215 -11.20 -9.73 -16.01
C VAL A 215 -11.84 -11.11 -16.14
N ASN A 216 -13.05 -11.29 -15.63
CA ASN A 216 -13.81 -12.54 -15.79
C ASN A 216 -14.08 -12.85 -17.26
N LYS A 217 -14.41 -11.84 -18.07
CA LYS A 217 -14.55 -12.00 -19.53
C LYS A 217 -13.24 -12.45 -20.16
N PHE A 218 -12.11 -11.81 -19.82
CA PHE A 218 -10.79 -12.19 -20.34
C PHE A 218 -10.39 -13.62 -19.98
N ILE A 219 -10.65 -14.06 -18.74
CA ILE A 219 -10.32 -15.42 -18.30
C ILE A 219 -11.16 -16.47 -19.05
N ASN A 220 -12.43 -16.19 -19.32
CA ASN A 220 -13.35 -17.15 -19.93
C ASN A 220 -13.40 -17.09 -21.47
N ASP A 221 -12.82 -16.08 -22.11
CA ASP A 221 -12.77 -15.96 -23.57
C ASP A 221 -11.48 -16.57 -24.13
N ASP A 222 -11.61 -17.54 -25.03
CA ASP A 222 -10.47 -18.14 -25.73
C ASP A 222 -9.91 -17.23 -26.83
N ASN A 223 -10.69 -16.25 -27.29
CA ASN A 223 -10.24 -15.28 -28.27
C ASN A 223 -9.61 -14.07 -27.59
N LEU A 224 -8.38 -13.76 -28.00
CA LEU A 224 -7.66 -12.59 -27.50
C LEU A 224 -8.20 -11.31 -28.15
N ASP A 225 -9.14 -10.64 -27.47
CA ASP A 225 -9.53 -9.26 -27.79
C ASP A 225 -8.49 -8.28 -27.21
N GLU A 226 -7.67 -7.67 -28.06
CA GLU A 226 -6.65 -6.69 -27.66
C GLU A 226 -7.25 -5.52 -26.87
N LYS A 227 -8.47 -5.07 -27.20
CA LYS A 227 -9.11 -3.97 -26.47
C LYS A 227 -9.48 -4.41 -25.06
N LEU A 228 -9.95 -5.65 -24.89
CA LEU A 228 -10.22 -6.23 -23.57
C LEU A 228 -8.92 -6.40 -22.78
N PHE A 229 -7.86 -6.90 -23.41
CA PHE A 229 -6.54 -7.02 -22.81
C PHE A 229 -6.03 -5.67 -22.29
N GLU A 230 -6.17 -4.60 -23.08
CA GLU A 230 -5.73 -3.26 -22.66
C GLU A 230 -6.50 -2.69 -21.47
N ARG A 231 -7.77 -3.05 -21.30
CA ARG A 231 -8.60 -2.65 -20.16
C ARG A 231 -8.23 -3.42 -18.90
N VAL A 232 -8.03 -4.74 -19.03
CA VAL A 232 -7.59 -5.61 -17.93
C VAL A 232 -6.17 -5.26 -17.47
N PHE A 233 -5.21 -5.14 -18.39
CA PHE A 233 -3.79 -4.91 -18.10
C PHE A 233 -3.42 -3.43 -18.20
N PHE A 234 -4.23 -2.57 -17.59
CA PHE A 234 -4.07 -1.13 -17.67
C PHE A 234 -2.85 -0.62 -16.88
N ASN A 235 -2.11 0.35 -17.44
CA ASN A 235 -1.07 1.11 -16.76
C ASN A 235 -1.33 2.62 -16.95
N ARG A 236 -1.54 3.35 -15.83
CA ARG A 236 -1.85 4.80 -15.82
C ARG A 236 -0.76 5.67 -16.43
N LYS A 237 0.49 5.20 -16.50
CA LYS A 237 1.65 6.05 -16.84
C LYS A 237 2.09 6.00 -18.31
N THR A 238 1.86 4.90 -19.04
CA THR A 238 2.41 4.73 -20.41
C THR A 238 1.65 3.72 -21.27
N SER A 239 1.32 4.10 -22.51
CA SER A 239 0.75 3.21 -23.54
C SER A 239 1.72 2.12 -24.01
N LEU A 240 3.02 2.43 -24.06
CA LEU A 240 4.10 1.51 -24.46
C LEU A 240 4.15 0.23 -23.62
N SER A 241 3.84 0.32 -22.32
CA SER A 241 3.89 -0.84 -21.42
C SER A 241 2.85 -1.90 -21.75
N LYS A 242 1.70 -1.50 -22.31
CA LYS A 242 0.62 -2.44 -22.66
C LYS A 242 1.03 -3.38 -23.78
N LYS A 243 1.73 -2.85 -24.79
CA LYS A 243 2.26 -3.64 -25.91
C LYS A 243 3.27 -4.68 -25.45
N GLU A 244 4.12 -4.33 -24.48
CA GLU A 244 5.05 -5.30 -23.89
C GLU A 244 4.34 -6.43 -23.13
N TYR A 245 3.26 -6.12 -22.41
CA TYR A 245 2.46 -7.13 -21.72
C TYR A 245 1.80 -8.12 -22.70
N LEU A 246 1.23 -7.60 -23.79
CA LEU A 246 0.62 -8.42 -24.85
C LEU A 246 1.67 -9.30 -25.55
N ASN A 247 2.83 -8.74 -25.87
CA ASN A 247 3.93 -9.51 -26.43
C ASN A 247 4.40 -10.62 -25.49
N PHE A 248 4.51 -10.34 -24.18
CA PHE A 248 4.89 -11.33 -23.19
C PHE A 248 3.87 -12.47 -23.11
N TYR A 249 2.57 -12.15 -23.11
CA TYR A 249 1.49 -13.13 -23.18
C TYR A 249 1.62 -14.05 -24.41
N ASN A 250 1.80 -13.47 -25.59
CA ASN A 250 1.95 -14.21 -26.84
C ASN A 250 3.21 -15.09 -26.87
N ILE A 251 4.33 -14.60 -26.31
CA ILE A 251 5.59 -15.36 -26.24
C ILE A 251 5.48 -16.55 -25.28
N LEU A 252 4.77 -16.40 -24.16
CA LEU A 252 4.47 -17.53 -23.27
C LEU A 252 3.66 -18.61 -24.00
N ILE A 253 2.64 -18.23 -24.77
CA ILE A 253 1.85 -19.16 -25.58
C ILE A 253 2.71 -19.83 -26.66
N ASP A 254 3.50 -19.05 -27.41
CA ASP A 254 4.34 -19.56 -28.49
C ASP A 254 5.42 -20.52 -27.98
N TYR A 255 6.01 -20.22 -26.82
CA TYR A 255 6.97 -21.10 -26.17
C TYR A 255 6.32 -22.41 -25.70
N LYS A 256 5.11 -22.35 -25.12
CA LYS A 256 4.40 -23.56 -24.68
C LYS A 256 4.06 -24.54 -25.80
N LYS A 257 3.84 -24.03 -27.02
CA LYS A 257 3.65 -24.86 -28.22
C LYS A 257 4.90 -25.63 -28.66
N ASP A 258 6.09 -25.16 -28.27
CA ASP A 258 7.38 -25.74 -28.68
C ASP A 258 8.45 -25.49 -27.61
N ARG A 259 8.33 -26.21 -26.48
CA ARG A 259 9.10 -25.96 -25.25
C ARG A 259 10.59 -26.28 -25.36
N TYR A 260 10.99 -27.03 -26.39
CA TYR A 260 12.38 -27.44 -26.63
C TYR A 260 13.07 -26.57 -27.68
N ASN A 261 12.42 -25.48 -28.10
CA ASN A 261 13.01 -24.53 -29.03
C ASN A 261 13.85 -23.48 -28.32
N GLU A 262 15.17 -23.59 -28.49
CA GLU A 262 16.16 -22.67 -27.93
C GLU A 262 15.91 -21.20 -28.28
N LYS A 263 15.46 -20.91 -29.50
CA LYS A 263 15.22 -19.52 -29.93
C LYS A 263 14.02 -18.93 -29.18
N LYS A 264 12.95 -19.71 -29.02
CA LYS A 264 11.75 -19.29 -28.27
C LYS A 264 12.04 -19.14 -26.78
N MET A 265 12.78 -20.09 -26.18
CA MET A 265 13.21 -19.99 -24.78
C MET A 265 14.04 -18.72 -24.54
N LYS A 266 15.03 -18.44 -25.40
CA LYS A 266 15.86 -17.22 -25.27
C LYS A 266 15.05 -15.93 -25.44
N LEU A 267 14.06 -15.92 -26.33
CA LEU A 267 13.14 -14.80 -26.48
C LEU A 267 12.27 -14.61 -25.23
N LEU A 268 11.70 -15.68 -24.68
CA LEU A 268 10.96 -15.66 -23.43
C LEU A 268 11.82 -15.15 -22.27
N ALA A 269 13.05 -15.65 -22.14
CA ALA A 269 14.01 -15.20 -21.14
C ALA A 269 14.29 -13.69 -21.25
N LYS A 270 14.39 -13.14 -22.47
CA LYS A 270 14.55 -11.69 -22.70
C LYS A 270 13.38 -10.90 -22.12
N TYR A 271 12.14 -11.36 -22.33
CA TYR A 271 10.96 -10.70 -21.78
C TYR A 271 10.86 -10.85 -20.26
N ILE A 272 11.12 -12.05 -19.72
CA ILE A 272 11.17 -12.28 -18.26
C ILE A 272 12.12 -11.29 -17.56
N LYS A 273 13.20 -10.87 -18.25
CA LYS A 273 14.20 -9.94 -17.73
C LYS A 273 13.90 -8.46 -17.94
N SER A 274 12.94 -8.11 -18.80
CA SER A 274 12.53 -6.72 -19.04
C SER A 274 12.07 -6.08 -17.73
N ASP A 275 12.51 -4.86 -17.45
CA ASP A 275 12.08 -4.11 -16.26
C ASP A 275 10.56 -3.90 -16.23
N VAL A 276 9.95 -3.74 -17.41
CA VAL A 276 8.50 -3.57 -17.56
C VAL A 276 7.76 -4.84 -17.14
N ILE A 277 8.25 -6.02 -17.55
CA ILE A 277 7.63 -7.32 -17.22
C ILE A 277 7.93 -7.73 -15.79
N LYS A 278 9.17 -7.56 -15.31
CA LYS A 278 9.54 -7.82 -13.91
C LYS A 278 8.64 -7.04 -12.96
N LYS A 279 8.41 -5.77 -13.26
CA LYS A 279 7.55 -4.92 -12.44
C LYS A 279 6.07 -5.30 -12.55
N ALA A 280 5.59 -5.60 -13.76
CA ALA A 280 4.17 -5.84 -13.98
C ALA A 280 3.70 -7.24 -13.54
N PHE A 281 4.57 -8.25 -13.53
CA PHE A 281 4.21 -9.65 -13.26
C PHE A 281 5.08 -10.29 -12.16
N GLY A 282 5.98 -9.55 -11.52
CA GLY A 282 6.81 -10.06 -10.43
C GLY A 282 7.76 -11.19 -10.87
N THR A 283 8.18 -11.22 -12.14
CA THR A 283 8.90 -12.39 -12.70
C THR A 283 10.23 -12.69 -12.02
N SER A 284 10.85 -11.73 -11.34
CA SER A 284 12.06 -11.95 -10.52
C SER A 284 11.82 -12.86 -9.31
N ASN A 285 10.58 -12.97 -8.83
CA ASN A 285 10.20 -13.86 -7.73
C ASN A 285 9.92 -15.29 -8.22
N ILE A 286 9.74 -15.46 -9.54
CA ILE A 286 9.40 -16.74 -10.19
C ILE A 286 10.63 -17.36 -10.85
N PHE A 287 11.47 -16.55 -11.49
CA PHE A 287 12.59 -16.98 -12.30
C PHE A 287 13.93 -16.47 -11.75
N ASP A 288 14.94 -17.32 -11.68
CA ASP A 288 16.32 -16.91 -11.42
C ASP A 288 16.91 -16.25 -12.67
N ILE A 289 16.70 -14.94 -12.77
CA ILE A 289 17.13 -14.08 -13.87
C ILE A 289 18.62 -14.26 -14.22
N ARG A 290 19.49 -14.52 -13.23
CA ARG A 290 20.94 -14.67 -13.43
C ARG A 290 21.28 -15.96 -14.15
N LYS A 291 20.48 -17.01 -13.97
CA LYS A 291 20.68 -18.32 -14.61
C LYS A 291 20.06 -18.41 -16.00
N LEU A 292 19.06 -17.60 -16.34
CA LEU A 292 18.33 -17.69 -17.61
C LEU A 292 19.18 -17.61 -18.88
N ASN A 293 20.36 -16.98 -18.84
CA ASN A 293 21.29 -16.93 -19.99
C ASN A 293 22.24 -18.12 -20.09
N LYS A 294 22.30 -18.96 -19.05
CA LYS A 294 23.32 -20.00 -18.87
C LYS A 294 22.75 -21.41 -18.96
N ILE A 295 21.45 -21.53 -19.26
CA ILE A 295 20.73 -22.80 -19.28
C ILE A 295 20.11 -23.01 -20.66
N ASP A 296 20.04 -24.27 -21.07
CA ASP A 296 19.34 -24.72 -22.27
C ASP A 296 17.84 -24.94 -21.97
N CYS A 297 17.06 -25.22 -23.01
CA CYS A 297 15.62 -25.45 -22.91
C CYS A 297 15.27 -26.66 -22.02
N ASN A 298 16.10 -27.72 -22.04
CA ASN A 298 15.90 -28.90 -21.19
C ASN A 298 16.02 -28.52 -19.71
N THR A 299 17.10 -27.83 -19.35
CA THR A 299 17.36 -27.36 -17.99
C THR A 299 16.30 -26.34 -17.56
N PHE A 300 15.92 -25.43 -18.45
CA PHE A 300 14.85 -24.46 -18.19
C PHE A 300 13.52 -25.16 -17.87
N ASN A 301 13.10 -26.11 -18.71
CA ASN A 301 11.87 -26.87 -18.51
C ASN A 301 11.92 -27.67 -17.20
N ASN A 302 13.04 -28.28 -16.86
CA ASN A 302 13.20 -29.05 -15.63
C ASN A 302 13.11 -28.16 -14.37
N ILE A 303 13.76 -27.00 -14.38
CA ILE A 303 13.76 -26.07 -13.23
C ILE A 303 12.37 -25.46 -13.02
N TYR A 304 11.68 -25.08 -14.11
CA TYR A 304 10.43 -24.31 -14.04
C TYR A 304 9.19 -25.12 -14.42
N LYS A 305 9.25 -26.46 -14.37
CA LYS A 305 8.15 -27.36 -14.75
C LYS A 305 6.84 -27.09 -14.00
N ASP A 306 6.94 -26.67 -12.73
CA ASP A 306 5.78 -26.46 -11.85
C ASP A 306 5.31 -24.99 -11.85
N VAL A 307 5.99 -24.11 -12.60
CA VAL A 307 5.58 -22.70 -12.74
C VAL A 307 4.30 -22.64 -13.58
N LYS A 308 3.18 -22.28 -12.95
CA LYS A 308 1.84 -22.22 -13.58
C LYS A 308 1.76 -21.37 -14.85
N LEU A 309 2.55 -20.29 -14.96
CA LEU A 309 2.66 -19.51 -16.19
C LEU A 309 3.13 -20.34 -17.39
N LEU A 310 3.93 -21.38 -17.13
CA LEU A 310 4.47 -22.31 -18.12
C LEU A 310 3.71 -23.64 -18.17
N SER A 311 3.17 -24.14 -17.05
CA SER A 311 2.54 -25.47 -17.01
C SER A 311 1.05 -25.47 -17.35
N CYS A 312 0.33 -24.38 -17.10
CA CYS A 312 -1.08 -24.26 -17.41
C CYS A 312 -1.33 -23.78 -18.85
N ASP A 313 -2.51 -24.11 -19.39
CA ASP A 313 -3.00 -23.70 -20.70
C ASP A 313 -4.46 -23.21 -20.62
N GLY A 314 -4.97 -22.64 -21.72
CA GLY A 314 -6.36 -22.17 -21.83
C GLY A 314 -6.78 -21.23 -20.70
N LYS A 315 -7.93 -21.53 -20.10
CA LYS A 315 -8.51 -20.77 -18.98
C LYS A 315 -7.58 -20.67 -17.78
N ASP A 316 -6.92 -21.77 -17.41
CA ASP A 316 -6.04 -21.80 -16.23
C ASP A 316 -4.81 -20.92 -16.43
N PHE A 317 -4.26 -20.90 -17.64
CA PHE A 317 -3.19 -19.96 -17.98
C PHE A 317 -3.65 -18.50 -17.89
N ARG A 318 -4.81 -18.16 -18.47
CA ARG A 318 -5.32 -16.79 -18.42
C ARG A 318 -5.58 -16.33 -17.00
N ASN A 319 -6.14 -17.21 -16.17
CA ASN A 319 -6.33 -16.97 -14.75
C ASN A 319 -4.99 -16.72 -14.03
N GLU A 320 -3.98 -17.57 -14.24
CA GLU A 320 -2.66 -17.39 -13.63
C GLU A 320 -1.98 -16.10 -14.12
N PHE A 321 -2.10 -15.76 -15.40
CA PHE A 321 -1.49 -14.57 -15.98
C PHE A 321 -2.10 -13.28 -15.39
N VAL A 322 -3.43 -13.22 -15.26
CA VAL A 322 -4.14 -12.16 -14.55
C VAL A 322 -3.69 -12.10 -13.08
N LYS A 323 -3.67 -13.25 -12.41
CA LYS A 323 -3.31 -13.35 -10.99
C LYS A 323 -1.92 -12.76 -10.73
N LYS A 324 -0.91 -13.13 -11.54
CA LYS A 324 0.46 -12.60 -11.42
C LYS A 324 0.55 -11.10 -11.67
N PHE A 325 -0.26 -10.58 -12.58
CA PHE A 325 -0.33 -9.14 -12.81
C PHE A 325 -0.91 -8.37 -11.61
N LEU A 326 -2.04 -8.84 -11.08
CA LEU A 326 -2.72 -8.22 -9.95
C LEU A 326 -1.87 -8.33 -8.67
N GLU A 327 -1.21 -9.47 -8.45
CA GLU A 327 -0.22 -9.68 -7.38
C GLU A 327 0.87 -8.61 -7.39
N ALA A 328 1.58 -8.47 -8.51
CA ALA A 328 2.70 -7.54 -8.60
C ALA A 328 2.25 -6.08 -8.46
N LYS A 329 1.10 -5.73 -9.06
CA LYS A 329 0.46 -4.41 -8.89
C LYS A 329 0.15 -4.11 -7.42
N ARG A 330 -0.41 -5.09 -6.72
CA ARG A 330 -0.76 -4.97 -5.31
C ARG A 330 0.50 -4.85 -4.45
N GLU A 331 1.50 -5.69 -4.65
CA GLU A 331 2.79 -5.60 -3.95
C GLU A 331 3.41 -4.21 -4.10
N ASP A 332 3.42 -3.65 -5.31
CA ASP A 332 3.95 -2.31 -5.57
C ASP A 332 3.19 -1.23 -4.76
N ILE A 333 1.85 -1.30 -4.74
CA ILE A 333 1.00 -0.32 -4.05
C ILE A 333 1.08 -0.48 -2.53
N VAL A 334 1.08 -1.72 -2.03
CA VAL A 334 1.26 -2.01 -0.62
C VAL A 334 2.63 -1.54 -0.18
N LYS A 335 3.70 -1.84 -0.94
CA LYS A 335 5.06 -1.34 -0.69
C LYS A 335 5.14 0.17 -0.66
N GLU A 336 4.31 0.84 -1.44
CA GLU A 336 4.20 2.29 -1.43
C GLU A 336 3.64 2.81 -0.08
N TYR A 337 2.48 2.32 0.37
CA TYR A 337 1.79 2.92 1.53
C TYR A 337 2.07 2.26 2.89
N ARG A 338 2.47 0.99 2.93
CA ARG A 338 2.67 0.22 4.17
C ARG A 338 3.65 0.84 5.14
N ASP A 339 4.74 1.42 4.62
CA ASP A 339 5.78 2.03 5.44
C ASP A 339 5.25 3.26 6.17
N MET A 340 4.37 4.05 5.53
CA MET A 340 3.74 5.20 6.18
C MET A 340 2.74 4.78 7.25
N THR A 341 1.88 3.80 6.96
CA THR A 341 0.94 3.26 7.95
C THR A 341 1.67 2.75 9.18
N TYR A 342 2.71 1.95 8.97
CA TYR A 342 3.54 1.41 10.04
C TYR A 342 4.18 2.50 10.89
N ARG A 343 4.77 3.52 10.26
CA ARG A 343 5.36 4.67 10.97
C ARG A 343 4.34 5.40 11.82
N VAL A 344 3.15 5.66 11.26
CA VAL A 344 2.05 6.32 11.97
C VAL A 344 1.54 5.45 13.12
N PHE A 345 1.38 4.16 12.94
CA PHE A 345 0.90 3.29 14.02
C PHE A 345 1.94 3.20 15.16
N ASN A 346 3.23 3.16 14.82
CA ASN A 346 4.31 3.18 15.79
C ASN A 346 4.41 4.49 16.59
N THR A 347 3.87 5.61 16.10
CA THR A 347 3.88 6.86 16.88
C THR A 347 2.94 6.80 18.09
N THR A 348 2.11 5.77 18.24
CA THR A 348 1.28 5.60 19.44
C THR A 348 2.08 5.11 20.66
N GLY A 349 3.23 4.47 20.45
CA GLY A 349 3.96 3.78 21.52
C GLY A 349 3.26 2.53 22.09
N ILE A 350 2.04 2.21 21.64
CA ILE A 350 1.27 1.02 22.04
C ILE A 350 1.82 -0.24 21.38
N ILE A 351 2.30 -0.12 20.15
CA ILE A 351 2.93 -1.22 19.43
C ILE A 351 4.43 -1.02 19.37
N GLU A 352 5.17 -2.11 19.47
CA GLU A 352 6.59 -2.12 19.18
C GLU A 352 6.89 -2.98 17.97
N THR A 353 7.98 -2.62 17.31
CA THR A 353 8.37 -3.29 16.09
C THR A 353 9.86 -3.53 16.04
N ARG A 354 10.26 -4.80 16.02
CA ARG A 354 11.67 -5.24 16.02
C ARG A 354 11.80 -6.47 15.13
N ASN A 355 12.87 -6.54 14.34
CA ASN A 355 13.20 -7.71 13.51
C ASN A 355 12.03 -8.22 12.63
N ASN A 356 11.31 -7.30 11.97
CA ASN A 356 10.10 -7.61 11.17
C ASN A 356 8.93 -8.23 11.95
N ILE A 357 8.92 -8.10 13.27
CA ILE A 357 7.81 -8.51 14.13
C ILE A 357 7.15 -7.26 14.70
N ILE A 358 5.83 -7.27 14.76
CA ILE A 358 4.97 -6.25 15.35
C ILE A 358 4.25 -6.91 16.52
N LYS A 359 4.28 -6.28 17.69
CA LYS A 359 3.55 -6.75 18.88
C LYS A 359 3.08 -5.59 19.75
N ILE A 360 2.15 -5.86 20.66
CA ILE A 360 1.79 -4.90 21.70
C ILE A 360 3.02 -4.71 22.60
N ASN A 361 3.33 -3.46 22.89
CA ASN A 361 4.44 -3.09 23.76
C ASN A 361 4.12 -3.53 25.19
N ASN A 362 5.15 -3.79 26.00
CA ASN A 362 4.94 -4.03 27.43
C ASN A 362 4.58 -2.70 28.09
N LEU A 363 3.28 -2.42 28.13
CA LEU A 363 2.72 -1.30 28.85
C LEU A 363 2.68 -1.69 30.32
N TYR A 364 3.25 -0.85 31.18
CA TYR A 364 3.12 -1.00 32.63
C TYR A 364 1.71 -0.51 33.02
N ALA A 365 0.69 -1.32 32.72
CA ALA A 365 -0.71 -1.01 33.03
C ALA A 365 -1.12 -1.63 34.37
#